data_AF-A0A0T9KLD1-F1
#
_entry.id   AF-A0A0T9KLD1-F1
#
_cell.length_a   1.000
_cell.length_b   1.000
_cell.length_c   1.000
_cell.angle_alpha   90.00
_cell.angle_beta   90.00
_cell.angle_gamma   90.00
#
_symmetry.space_group_name_H-M   'P 1'
#
loop_
_entity.id
_entity.type
_entity.pdbx_description
1 polymer ?
#
loop_
_entity_poly.entity_id
_entity_poly.type
_entity_poly.pdbx_seq_one_letter_code
_entity_poly.pdbx_strand_id
1 'polypeptide(L)'
;MSNTAIALAADLFKLQQLVESSDELTPEMIADTLEGLEGALGDKLDATYVFVRNLEGQAKTCDEEAKRLADRKRSFENRAKSIKQYVLSCLLAADMNTLKTPYNTFTARKGVASVVIDNEDLLPSELVTVQTIVAPDKKAIKEAIENGVDVKGAHIEIGSRSLQVR
;
A
#
# COMPACT_ATOMS: atom_id res chain seq x y z
N MET A 1 9.01 35.92 -17.96
CA MET A 1 8.88 34.52 -18.38
C MET A 1 8.42 33.69 -17.20
N SER A 2 7.53 32.72 -17.41
CA SER A 2 7.10 31.78 -16.37
C SER A 2 8.29 30.92 -15.96
N ASN A 3 8.66 30.94 -14.68
CA ASN A 3 9.84 30.22 -14.18
C ASN A 3 9.44 28.87 -13.57
N THR A 4 8.61 28.08 -14.26
CA THR A 4 8.19 26.74 -13.79
C THR A 4 9.02 25.66 -14.46
N ALA A 5 9.20 24.50 -13.80
CA ALA A 5 9.92 23.37 -14.41
C ALA A 5 9.31 22.93 -15.75
N ILE A 6 7.98 22.99 -15.87
CA ILE A 6 7.26 22.70 -17.12
C ILE A 6 7.57 23.74 -18.21
N ALA A 7 7.66 25.03 -17.85
CA ALA A 7 8.02 26.06 -18.81
C ALA A 7 9.48 25.92 -19.29
N LEU A 8 10.42 25.64 -18.38
CA LEU A 8 11.82 25.38 -18.72
C LEU A 8 11.98 24.14 -19.61
N ALA A 9 11.24 23.06 -19.33
CA ALA A 9 11.21 21.87 -20.19
C ALA A 9 10.64 22.18 -21.58
N ALA A 10 9.61 23.02 -21.67
CA ALA A 10 9.08 23.47 -22.95
C ALA A 10 10.07 24.36 -23.71
N ASP A 11 10.86 25.18 -23.01
CA ASP A 11 11.88 26.03 -23.62
C ASP A 11 13.09 25.22 -24.11
N LEU A 12 13.48 24.14 -23.41
CA LEU A 12 14.44 23.14 -23.91
C LEU A 12 13.96 22.51 -25.23
N PHE A 13 12.69 22.13 -25.29
CA PHE A 13 12.10 21.56 -26.51
C PHE A 13 12.07 22.58 -27.67
N LYS A 14 11.80 23.86 -27.38
CA LYS A 14 11.87 24.93 -28.40
C LYS A 14 13.30 25.15 -28.89
N LEU A 15 14.29 25.12 -27.99
CA LEU A 15 15.70 25.24 -28.38
C LEU A 15 16.08 24.15 -29.38
N GLN A 16 15.64 22.90 -29.14
CA GLN A 16 15.86 21.81 -30.07
C GLN A 16 15.26 22.08 -31.46
N GLN A 17 14.02 22.57 -31.53
CA GLN A 17 13.39 22.94 -32.81
C GLN A 17 14.12 24.08 -33.53
N LEU A 18 14.62 25.06 -32.78
CA LEU A 18 15.40 26.18 -33.31
C LEU A 18 16.72 25.71 -33.93
N VAL A 19 17.40 24.76 -33.29
CA VAL A 19 18.61 24.13 -33.83
C VAL A 19 18.32 23.34 -35.11
N GLU A 20 17.17 22.68 -35.19
CA GLU A 20 16.76 21.92 -36.39
C GLU A 20 16.30 22.81 -37.56
N SER A 21 15.98 24.10 -37.32
CA SER A 21 15.37 25.00 -38.31
C SER A 21 16.20 26.23 -38.66
N SER A 22 17.33 26.47 -37.99
CA SER A 22 18.18 27.64 -38.20
C SER A 22 19.68 27.28 -38.19
N ASP A 23 20.38 27.62 -39.28
CA ASP A 23 21.84 27.47 -39.40
C ASP A 23 22.62 28.66 -38.77
N GLU A 24 21.92 29.64 -38.19
CA GLU A 24 22.54 30.85 -37.63
C GLU A 24 23.08 30.64 -36.19
N LEU A 25 22.73 29.53 -35.55
CA LEU A 25 23.15 29.22 -34.18
C LEU A 25 24.52 28.53 -34.18
N THR A 26 25.52 29.15 -33.56
CA THR A 26 26.81 28.49 -33.38
C THR A 26 26.73 27.41 -32.29
N PRO A 27 27.59 26.38 -32.33
CA PRO A 27 27.66 25.36 -31.28
C PRO A 27 27.80 25.94 -29.87
N GLU A 28 28.55 27.03 -29.71
CA GLU A 28 28.76 27.70 -28.42
C GLU A 28 27.48 28.36 -27.89
N MET A 29 26.69 28.99 -28.76
CA MET A 29 25.41 29.60 -28.37
C MET A 29 24.38 28.56 -27.93
N ILE A 30 24.35 27.42 -28.62
CA ILE A 30 23.48 26.29 -28.28
C ILE A 30 23.89 25.73 -26.92
N ALA A 31 25.18 25.49 -26.70
CA ALA A 31 25.70 24.96 -25.45
C ALA A 31 25.39 25.88 -24.25
N ASP A 32 25.65 27.18 -24.37
CA ASP A 32 25.40 28.17 -23.29
C ASP A 32 23.91 28.23 -22.90
N THR A 33 23.03 28.24 -23.91
CA THR A 33 21.57 28.27 -23.68
C THR A 33 21.07 26.96 -23.05
N LEU A 34 21.59 25.82 -23.54
CA LEU A 34 21.23 24.50 -23.03
C LEU A 34 21.64 24.36 -21.56
N GLU A 35 22.89 24.70 -21.24
CA GLU A 35 23.42 24.62 -19.87
C GLU A 35 22.61 25.46 -18.88
N GLY A 36 22.26 26.69 -19.26
CA GLY A 36 21.43 27.57 -18.43
C GLY A 36 20.02 27.01 -18.17
N LEU A 37 19.38 26.43 -19.20
CA LEU A 37 18.05 25.84 -19.07
C LEU A 37 18.05 24.53 -18.28
N GLU A 38 19.03 23.66 -18.52
CA GLU A 38 19.19 22.39 -17.80
C GLU A 38 19.51 22.64 -16.33
N GLY A 39 20.41 23.58 -16.02
CA GLY A 39 20.71 23.97 -14.64
C GLY A 39 19.49 24.49 -13.90
N ALA A 40 18.75 25.44 -14.50
CA ALA A 40 17.53 25.98 -13.89
C ALA A 40 16.42 24.94 -13.70
N LEU A 41 16.31 23.98 -14.63
CA LEU A 41 15.37 22.87 -14.53
C LEU A 41 15.79 21.91 -13.41
N GLY A 42 17.07 21.53 -13.38
CA GLY A 42 17.67 20.68 -12.36
C GLY A 42 17.42 21.21 -10.96
N ASP A 43 17.76 22.48 -10.70
CA ASP A 43 17.56 23.13 -9.40
C ASP A 43 16.11 23.05 -8.92
N LYS A 44 15.13 23.22 -9.82
CA LYS A 44 13.71 23.14 -9.48
C LYS A 44 13.26 21.72 -9.20
N LEU A 45 13.71 20.76 -10.00
CA LEU A 45 13.38 19.35 -9.80
C LEU A 45 13.99 18.84 -8.49
N ASP A 46 15.24 19.19 -8.21
CA ASP A 46 15.92 18.84 -6.96
C ASP A 46 15.23 19.47 -5.74
N ALA A 47 14.92 20.77 -5.79
CA ALA A 47 14.17 21.43 -4.71
C ALA A 47 12.81 20.76 -4.46
N THR A 48 12.11 20.38 -5.53
CA THR A 48 10.82 19.66 -5.44
C THR A 48 11.02 18.27 -4.86
N TYR A 49 12.06 17.55 -5.26
CA TYR A 49 12.30 16.18 -4.82
C TYR A 49 12.81 16.11 -3.38
N VAL A 50 13.53 17.13 -2.90
CA VAL A 50 13.85 17.29 -1.47
C VAL A 50 12.56 17.36 -0.64
N PHE A 51 11.55 18.09 -1.12
CA PHE A 51 10.25 18.14 -0.46
C PHE A 51 9.53 16.79 -0.49
N VAL A 52 9.58 16.06 -1.61
CA VAL A 52 9.05 14.69 -1.70
C VAL A 52 9.70 13.76 -0.68
N ARG A 53 11.04 13.73 -0.60
CA ARG A 53 11.77 12.92 0.38
C ARG A 53 11.40 13.27 1.83
N ASN A 54 11.13 14.55 2.11
CA ASN A 54 10.66 14.98 3.42
C ASN A 54 9.26 14.41 3.73
N LEU A 55 8.32 14.51 2.78
CA LEU A 55 6.98 13.94 2.93
C LEU A 55 7.02 12.42 3.11
N GLU A 56 7.85 11.71 2.35
CA GLU A 56 8.04 10.27 2.50
C GLU A 56 8.60 9.92 3.89
N GLY A 57 9.53 10.74 4.41
CA GLY A 57 10.04 10.61 5.77
C GLY A 57 8.93 10.81 6.82
N GLN A 58 8.12 11.86 6.70
CA GLN A 58 6.99 12.10 7.60
C GLN A 58 5.97 10.96 7.55
N ALA A 59 5.66 10.45 6.36
CA ALA A 59 4.74 9.32 6.19
C ALA A 59 5.23 8.05 6.90
N LYS A 60 6.53 7.74 6.83
CA LYS A 60 7.14 6.63 7.56
C LYS A 60 7.01 6.80 9.07
N THR A 61 7.30 7.99 9.60
CA THR A 61 7.12 8.30 11.03
C THR A 61 5.67 8.10 11.48
N CYS A 62 4.70 8.54 10.67
CA CYS A 62 3.28 8.33 10.97
C CYS A 62 2.89 6.85 11.00
N ASP A 63 3.40 6.04 10.06
CA ASP A 63 3.14 4.60 10.02
C ASP A 63 3.72 3.86 11.23
N GLU A 64 4.94 4.21 11.65
CA GLU A 64 5.58 3.67 12.86
C GLU A 64 4.78 3.99 14.12
N GLU A 65 4.31 5.24 14.26
CA GLU A 65 3.48 5.65 15.39
C GLU A 65 2.10 4.97 15.37
N ALA A 66 1.50 4.81 14.20
CA ALA A 66 0.23 4.09 14.05
C ALA A 66 0.37 2.63 14.50
N LYS A 67 1.45 1.94 14.09
CA LYS A 67 1.77 0.57 14.53
C LYS A 67 1.94 0.50 16.05
N ARG A 68 2.74 1.41 16.63
CA ARG A 68 2.95 1.49 18.08
C ARG A 68 1.65 1.66 18.86
N LEU A 69 0.75 2.52 18.38
CA LEU A 69 -0.57 2.74 18.99
C LEU A 69 -1.50 1.53 18.82
N ALA A 70 -1.47 0.87 17.67
CA ALA A 70 -2.23 -0.36 17.43
C ALA A 70 -1.78 -1.49 18.37
N ASP A 71 -0.48 -1.67 18.56
CA ASP A 71 0.07 -2.66 19.49
C ASP A 71 -0.29 -2.34 20.94
N ARG A 72 -0.24 -1.06 21.32
CA ARG A 72 -0.68 -0.62 22.66
C ARG A 72 -2.16 -0.86 22.88
N LYS A 73 -3.01 -0.60 21.89
CA LYS A 73 -4.44 -0.94 21.91
C LYS A 73 -4.63 -2.44 22.13
N ARG A 74 -3.95 -3.28 21.35
CA ARG A 74 -4.02 -4.75 21.47
C ARG A 74 -3.60 -5.22 22.87
N SER A 75 -2.57 -4.61 23.46
CA SER A 75 -2.16 -4.90 24.84
C SER A 75 -3.27 -4.62 25.85
N PHE A 76 -3.95 -3.47 25.76
CA PHE A 76 -5.08 -3.16 26.64
C PHE A 76 -6.27 -4.10 26.43
N GLU A 77 -6.59 -4.43 25.18
CA GLU A 77 -7.66 -5.39 24.85
C GLU A 77 -7.37 -6.77 25.45
N ASN A 78 -6.13 -7.25 25.33
CA ASN A 78 -5.69 -8.52 25.90
C ASN A 78 -5.77 -8.50 27.44
N ARG A 79 -5.30 -7.43 28.09
CA ARG A 79 -5.39 -7.29 29.55
C ARG A 79 -6.85 -7.26 30.02
N ALA A 80 -7.71 -6.52 29.33
CA ALA A 80 -9.14 -6.48 29.63
C ALA A 80 -9.79 -7.86 29.45
N LYS A 81 -9.44 -8.59 28.38
CA LYS A 81 -9.91 -9.97 28.14
C LYS A 81 -9.49 -10.90 29.28
N SER A 82 -8.22 -10.87 29.69
CA SER A 82 -7.73 -11.71 30.79
C SER A 82 -8.43 -11.41 32.11
N ILE A 83 -8.67 -10.12 32.43
CA ILE A 83 -9.40 -9.73 33.64
C ILE A 83 -10.85 -10.20 33.59
N LYS A 84 -11.54 -10.06 32.44
CA LYS A 84 -12.90 -10.58 32.26
C LYS A 84 -12.96 -12.09 32.46
N GLN A 85 -11.98 -12.83 31.93
CA GLN A 85 -11.88 -14.27 32.10
C GLN A 85 -11.65 -14.63 33.58
N TYR A 86 -10.78 -13.90 34.27
CA TYR A 86 -10.56 -14.09 35.71
C TYR A 86 -11.84 -13.89 36.52
N VAL A 87 -12.59 -12.81 36.26
CA VAL A 87 -13.88 -12.53 36.93
C VAL A 87 -14.88 -13.66 36.67
N LEU A 88 -14.95 -14.18 35.44
CA LEU A 88 -15.79 -15.35 35.11
C LEU A 88 -15.35 -16.58 35.91
N SER A 89 -14.06 -16.88 35.96
CA SER A 89 -13.51 -18.01 36.73
C SER A 89 -13.84 -17.90 38.21
N CYS A 90 -13.77 -16.70 38.81
CA CYS A 90 -14.18 -16.47 40.20
C CYS A 90 -15.67 -16.76 40.41
N LEU A 91 -16.54 -16.31 39.49
CA LEU A 91 -17.98 -16.51 39.58
C LEU A 91 -18.34 -18.02 39.51
N LEU A 92 -17.69 -18.75 38.60
CA LEU A 92 -17.85 -20.20 38.45
C LEU A 92 -17.28 -20.98 39.64
N ALA A 93 -16.12 -20.58 40.16
CA ALA A 93 -15.51 -21.22 41.33
C ALA A 93 -16.35 -21.04 42.62
N ALA A 94 -17.16 -19.97 42.68
CA ALA A 94 -18.12 -19.74 43.75
C ALA A 94 -19.45 -20.48 43.55
N ASP A 95 -19.57 -21.33 42.52
CA ASP A 95 -20.80 -22.02 42.11
C ASP A 95 -21.99 -21.06 41.88
N MET A 96 -21.69 -19.86 41.39
CA MET A 96 -22.68 -18.83 41.08
C MET A 96 -22.83 -18.65 39.56
N ASN A 97 -24.07 -18.51 39.10
CA ASN A 97 -24.35 -18.14 37.70
C ASN A 97 -24.55 -16.63 37.52
N THR A 98 -24.92 -15.92 38.59
CA THR A 98 -25.15 -14.47 38.57
C THR A 98 -24.76 -13.83 39.90
N LEU A 99 -24.19 -12.63 39.84
CA LEU A 99 -23.88 -11.80 41.00
C LEU A 99 -24.29 -10.36 40.70
N LYS A 100 -25.25 -9.85 41.46
CA LYS A 100 -25.68 -8.44 41.40
C LYS A 100 -24.97 -7.64 42.48
N THR A 101 -24.39 -6.52 42.09
CA THR A 101 -23.76 -5.54 42.97
C THR A 101 -24.46 -4.18 42.80
N PRO A 102 -24.18 -3.17 43.64
CA PRO A 102 -24.76 -1.84 43.46
C PRO A 102 -24.47 -1.19 42.09
N TYR A 103 -23.35 -1.56 41.47
CA TYR A 103 -22.87 -0.92 40.23
C TYR A 103 -22.99 -1.82 38.98
N ASN A 104 -22.98 -3.14 39.15
CA ASN A 104 -22.87 -4.09 38.04
C ASN A 104 -23.65 -5.38 38.31
N THR A 105 -24.10 -6.03 37.23
CA THR A 105 -24.60 -7.42 37.27
C THR A 105 -23.66 -8.29 36.45
N PHE A 106 -23.01 -9.25 37.11
CA PHE A 106 -22.16 -10.25 36.49
C PHE A 106 -22.99 -11.50 36.21
N THR A 107 -22.95 -12.02 34.99
CA THR A 107 -23.69 -13.23 34.63
C THR A 107 -22.80 -14.12 33.78
N ALA A 108 -22.58 -15.36 34.25
CA ALA A 108 -21.97 -16.42 33.46
C ALA A 108 -23.01 -16.92 32.45
N ARG A 109 -22.99 -16.35 31.23
CA ARG A 109 -23.90 -16.81 30.18
C ARG A 109 -23.47 -18.18 29.67
N LYS A 110 -24.45 -18.99 29.29
CA LYS A 110 -24.21 -20.24 28.58
C LYS A 110 -23.46 -19.93 27.28
N GLY A 111 -22.43 -20.73 26.98
CA GLY A 111 -21.70 -20.62 25.71
C GLY A 111 -22.65 -20.76 24.53
N VAL A 112 -22.35 -20.05 23.43
CA VAL A 112 -23.08 -20.22 22.17
C VAL A 112 -22.57 -21.49 21.50
N ALA A 113 -23.47 -22.30 20.94
CA ALA A 113 -23.08 -23.47 20.17
C ALA A 113 -22.26 -23.02 18.95
N SER A 114 -21.02 -23.48 18.88
CA SER A 114 -20.15 -23.32 17.71
C SER A 114 -19.93 -24.69 17.08
N VAL A 115 -20.13 -24.78 15.77
CA VAL A 115 -19.76 -25.99 15.01
C VAL A 115 -18.23 -26.04 14.94
N VAL A 116 -17.65 -27.09 15.47
CA VAL A 116 -16.24 -27.42 15.30
C VAL A 116 -16.17 -28.49 14.22
N ILE A 117 -15.41 -28.24 13.16
CA ILE A 117 -15.21 -29.20 12.07
C ILE A 117 -13.90 -29.91 12.36
N ASP A 118 -13.97 -31.15 12.83
CA ASP A 118 -12.78 -31.95 13.14
C ASP A 118 -12.13 -32.51 11.87
N ASN A 119 -12.93 -32.81 10.84
CA ASN A 119 -12.46 -33.26 9.53
C ASN A 119 -13.47 -32.88 8.44
N GLU A 120 -13.03 -32.05 7.49
CA GLU A 120 -13.84 -31.58 6.36
C GLU A 120 -14.21 -32.70 5.38
N ASP A 121 -13.38 -33.75 5.24
CA ASP A 121 -13.59 -34.84 4.28
C ASP A 121 -14.69 -35.82 4.71
N LEU A 122 -15.03 -35.84 6.00
CA LEU A 122 -16.11 -36.67 6.54
C LEU A 122 -17.46 -35.96 6.52
N LEU A 123 -17.49 -34.68 6.14
CA LEU A 123 -18.72 -33.92 6.07
C LEU A 123 -19.53 -34.34 4.81
N PRO A 124 -20.85 -34.51 4.94
CA PRO A 124 -21.72 -34.73 3.79
C PRO A 124 -21.52 -33.63 2.73
N SER A 125 -21.54 -34.00 1.46
CA SER A 125 -21.38 -33.06 0.33
C SER A 125 -22.43 -31.94 0.29
N GLU A 126 -23.53 -32.10 1.01
CA GLU A 126 -24.58 -31.07 1.18
C GLU A 126 -24.15 -29.90 2.09
N LEU A 127 -23.15 -30.11 2.96
CA LEU A 127 -22.66 -29.14 3.95
C LEU A 127 -21.28 -28.57 3.60
N VAL A 128 -20.66 -29.06 2.54
CA VAL A 128 -19.32 -28.63 2.08
C VAL A 128 -19.46 -27.90 0.76
N THR A 129 -19.01 -26.65 0.71
CA THR A 129 -18.85 -25.94 -0.55
C THR A 129 -17.40 -26.11 -1.04
N VAL A 130 -17.20 -26.90 -2.09
CA VAL A 130 -15.88 -27.06 -2.71
C VAL A 130 -15.55 -25.83 -3.55
N GLN A 131 -14.63 -25.00 -3.06
CA GLN A 131 -14.07 -23.90 -3.85
C GLN A 131 -12.83 -24.37 -4.60
N THR A 132 -12.95 -24.61 -5.91
CA THR A 132 -11.78 -24.86 -6.77
C THR A 132 -11.22 -23.52 -7.21
N ILE A 133 -10.15 -23.06 -6.55
CA ILE A 133 -9.47 -21.81 -6.92
C ILE A 133 -8.54 -22.12 -8.10
N VAL A 134 -9.02 -21.86 -9.33
CA VAL A 134 -8.15 -21.79 -10.51
C VAL A 134 -7.54 -20.38 -10.55
N ALA A 135 -6.45 -20.19 -9.83
CA ALA A 135 -5.71 -18.93 -9.86
C ALA A 135 -4.83 -18.87 -11.11
N PRO A 136 -5.00 -17.87 -12.00
CA PRO A 136 -4.12 -17.71 -13.15
C PRO A 136 -2.71 -17.35 -12.65
N ASP A 137 -1.70 -18.12 -13.08
CA ASP A 137 -0.30 -17.78 -12.83
C ASP A 137 0.11 -16.61 -13.73
N LYS A 138 -0.02 -15.41 -13.18
CA LYS A 138 0.29 -14.16 -13.90
C LYS A 138 1.74 -14.09 -14.37
N LYS A 139 2.69 -14.77 -13.71
CA LYS A 139 4.09 -14.78 -14.15
C LYS A 139 4.27 -15.67 -15.37
N ALA A 140 3.78 -16.90 -15.29
CA ALA A 140 3.84 -17.83 -16.43
C ALA A 140 3.06 -17.30 -17.64
N ILE A 141 1.91 -16.64 -17.41
CA ILE A 141 1.14 -15.98 -18.47
C ILE A 141 1.90 -14.80 -19.09
N LYS A 142 2.54 -13.96 -18.27
CA LYS A 142 3.37 -12.85 -18.77
C LYS A 142 4.55 -13.37 -19.61
N GLU A 143 5.26 -14.38 -19.12
CA GLU A 143 6.38 -15.01 -19.84
C GLU A 143 5.93 -15.69 -21.13
N ALA A 144 4.78 -16.36 -21.15
CA ALA A 144 4.23 -16.98 -22.35
C ALA A 144 3.89 -15.93 -23.43
N ILE A 145 3.26 -14.82 -23.03
CA ILE A 145 2.93 -13.71 -23.95
C ILE A 145 4.21 -13.02 -24.45
N GLU A 146 5.22 -12.80 -23.59
CA GLU A 146 6.52 -12.23 -23.98
C GLU A 146 7.31 -13.16 -24.93
N ASN A 147 7.16 -14.48 -24.79
CA ASN A 147 7.76 -15.49 -25.67
C ASN A 147 6.97 -15.74 -26.98
N GLY A 148 5.92 -14.95 -27.26
CA GLY A 148 5.15 -15.02 -28.50
C GLY A 148 4.08 -16.11 -28.53
N VAL A 149 3.72 -16.68 -27.38
CA VAL A 149 2.60 -17.62 -27.26
C VAL A 149 1.32 -16.82 -27.03
N ASP A 150 0.33 -16.99 -27.91
CA ASP A 150 -0.99 -16.36 -27.77
C ASP A 150 -1.80 -17.04 -26.64
N VAL A 151 -1.94 -16.35 -25.51
CA VAL A 151 -2.74 -16.82 -24.35
C VAL A 151 -4.13 -16.18 -24.44
N LYS A 152 -5.10 -16.93 -24.98
CA LYS A 152 -6.51 -16.50 -25.02
C LYS A 152 -7.01 -16.13 -23.61
N GLY A 153 -7.31 -14.85 -23.40
CA GLY A 153 -7.83 -14.31 -22.14
C GLY A 153 -6.84 -13.47 -21.33
N ALA A 154 -5.60 -13.30 -21.78
CA ALA A 154 -4.62 -12.41 -21.15
C ALA A 154 -3.91 -11.52 -22.18
N HIS A 155 -3.63 -10.27 -21.82
CA HIS A 155 -2.85 -9.34 -22.63
C HIS A 155 -1.93 -8.52 -21.71
N ILE A 156 -0.83 -8.02 -22.26
CA ILE A 156 0.08 -7.10 -21.56
C ILE A 156 -0.37 -5.68 -21.85
N GLU A 157 -0.73 -4.94 -20.80
CA GLU A 157 -0.97 -3.50 -20.86
C GLU A 157 0.24 -2.76 -20.26
N ILE A 158 0.80 -1.82 -21.02
CA ILE A 158 1.90 -0.98 -20.53
C ILE A 158 1.28 0.22 -19.83
N GLY A 159 1.44 0.28 -18.50
CA GLY A 159 0.96 1.39 -17.70
C GLY A 159 1.69 2.71 -17.97
N SER A 160 1.16 3.78 -17.39
CA SER A 160 1.77 5.12 -17.45
C SER A 160 3.22 5.10 -16.98
N ARG A 161 4.08 5.86 -17.67
CA ARG A 161 5.50 6.00 -17.30
C ARG A 161 5.61 6.56 -15.87
N SER A 162 6.45 5.94 -15.05
CA SER A 162 6.80 6.42 -13.70
C SER A 162 8.21 7.02 -13.68
N LEU A 163 8.41 8.05 -12.86
CA LEU A 163 9.73 8.65 -12.66
C LEU A 163 10.60 7.74 -11.77
N GLN A 164 11.85 7.48 -12.18
CA GLN A 164 12.86 6.80 -11.37
C GLN A 164 13.99 7.79 -11.06
N VAL A 165 14.28 8.01 -9.78
CA VAL A 165 15.42 8.81 -9.31
C VAL A 165 16.34 7.87 -8.51
N ARG A 166 17.63 7.80 -8.88
CA ARG A 166 18.65 6.99 -8.20
C ARG A 166 19.49 7.82 -7.26
#